data_AF-A0A840IDR6-F1
#
_entry.id   AF-A0A840IDR6-F1
#
_cell.length_a   1.000
_cell.length_b   1.000
_cell.length_c   1.000
_cell.angle_alpha   90.00
_cell.angle_beta   90.00
_cell.angle_gamma   90.00
#
_symmetry.space_group_name_H-M   'P 1'
#
loop_
_entity.id
_entity.type
_entity.pdbx_description
1 polymer ?
#
loop_
_entity_poly.entity_id
_entity_poly.type
_entity_poly.pdbx_seq_one_letter_code
_entity_poly.pdbx_strand_id
1 'polypeptide(L)'
;MLAHYDSEARSLAISLEADASHRRVTEVAPNVIVGVRDGRAVFVEVIACDVVGLDGLGTAAREFGLDGDALHAAARAAIAAPDRDIDITVG
;
A
#
# COMPACT_ATOMS: atom_id res chain seq x y z
N MET A 1 -6.92 -8.53 -0.37
CA MET A 1 -6.16 -7.26 -0.29
C MET A 1 -6.29 -6.61 -1.65
N LEU A 2 -6.66 -5.33 -1.73
CA LEU A 2 -6.90 -4.63 -3.00
C LEU A 2 -5.80 -3.61 -3.26
N ALA A 3 -5.17 -3.62 -4.43
CA ALA A 3 -4.18 -2.63 -4.83
C ALA A 3 -4.60 -1.89 -6.09
N HIS A 4 -4.43 -0.57 -6.11
CA HIS A 4 -4.76 0.30 -7.24
C HIS A 4 -3.60 1.26 -7.48
N TYR A 5 -3.09 1.30 -8.70
CA TYR A 5 -2.09 2.29 -9.10
C TYR A 5 -2.75 3.33 -10.00
N ASP A 6 -2.77 4.57 -9.54
CA ASP A 6 -3.22 5.73 -10.31
C ASP A 6 -2.01 6.30 -11.06
N SER A 7 -2.01 6.17 -12.38
CA SER A 7 -0.88 6.59 -13.21
C SER A 7 -0.79 8.11 -13.37
N GLU A 8 -1.90 8.85 -13.24
CA GLU A 8 -1.93 10.31 -13.31
C GLU A 8 -1.38 10.93 -12.02
N ALA A 9 -1.83 10.42 -10.86
CA ALA A 9 -1.34 10.83 -9.55
C ALA A 9 0.03 10.23 -9.21
N ARG A 10 0.46 9.21 -9.98
CA ARG A 10 1.67 8.41 -9.75
C ARG A 10 1.70 7.85 -8.33
N SER A 11 0.54 7.43 -7.83
CA SER A 11 0.36 6.92 -6.48
C SER A 11 -0.22 5.51 -6.50
N LEU A 12 0.25 4.68 -5.59
CA LEU A 12 -0.23 3.32 -5.38
C LEU A 12 -0.95 3.26 -4.04
N ALA A 13 -2.20 2.82 -4.07
CA ALA A 13 -3.03 2.57 -2.91
C ALA A 13 -3.18 1.05 -2.68
N ILE A 14 -3.02 0.58 -1.45
CA ILE A 14 -3.23 -0.80 -1.04
C ILE A 14 -4.20 -0.83 0.15
N SER A 15 -5.40 -1.35 -0.06
CA SER A 15 -6.39 -1.61 0.98
C SER A 15 -6.18 -3.02 1.55
N LEU A 16 -5.93 -3.08 2.87
CA LEU A 16 -5.69 -4.34 3.59
C LEU A 16 -7.00 -4.99 4.04
N GLU A 17 -8.04 -4.18 4.22
CA GLU A 17 -9.39 -4.59 4.60
C GLU A 17 -10.41 -4.02 3.61
N ALA A 18 -11.59 -4.65 3.50
CA ALA A 18 -12.66 -4.20 2.59
C ALA A 18 -13.20 -2.81 2.94
N ASP A 19 -13.16 -2.45 4.23
CA ASP A 19 -13.40 -1.10 4.72
C ASP A 19 -12.07 -0.52 5.19
N ALA A 20 -11.39 0.17 4.28
CA ALA A 20 -10.12 0.84 4.52
C ALA A 20 -10.27 2.21 5.20
N SER A 21 -11.43 2.51 5.81
CA SER A 21 -11.61 3.73 6.60
C SER A 21 -10.62 3.74 7.78
N HIS A 22 -9.81 4.78 7.82
CA HIS A 22 -8.80 4.99 8.85
C HIS A 22 -9.15 6.21 9.69
N ARG A 23 -8.69 6.22 10.95
CA ARG A 23 -8.86 7.39 11.85
C ARG A 23 -7.61 8.24 11.92
N ARG A 24 -6.46 7.65 11.60
CA ARG A 24 -5.15 8.30 11.65
C ARG A 24 -4.35 7.89 10.42
N VAL A 25 -3.48 8.79 10.01
CA VAL A 25 -2.47 8.57 8.99
C VAL A 25 -1.09 8.75 9.62
N THR A 26 -0.13 7.92 9.23
CA THR A 26 1.28 8.08 9.64
C THR A 26 2.20 7.86 8.45
N GLU A 27 3.21 8.72 8.31
CA GLU A 27 4.30 8.53 7.36
C GLU A 27 5.34 7.60 8.01
N VAL A 28 5.65 6.47 7.36
CA VAL A 28 6.62 5.48 7.86
C VAL A 28 7.91 5.45 7.05
N ALA A 29 7.88 5.99 5.83
CA ALA A 29 9.02 6.19 4.97
C ALA A 29 8.76 7.42 4.08
N PRO A 30 9.77 8.01 3.42
CA PRO A 30 9.66 9.29 2.70
C PRO A 30 8.55 9.39 1.65
N ASN A 31 7.99 8.26 1.22
CA ASN A 31 6.89 8.19 0.28
C ASN A 31 5.81 7.17 0.66
N VAL A 32 5.85 6.62 1.87
CA VAL A 32 4.91 5.59 2.32
C VAL A 32 4.12 6.09 3.50
N ILE A 33 2.81 6.08 3.29
CA ILE A 33 1.82 6.53 4.23
C ILE A 33 0.96 5.33 4.63
N VAL A 34 0.69 5.18 5.93
CA VAL A 34 -0.16 4.10 6.45
C VAL A 34 -1.39 4.69 7.13
N GLY A 35 -2.56 4.26 6.69
CA GLY A 35 -3.83 4.50 7.35
C GLY A 35 -4.03 3.49 8.47
N VAL A 36 -4.30 3.98 9.68
CA VAL A 36 -4.42 3.17 10.90
C VAL A 36 -5.80 3.31 11.54
N ARG A 37 -6.37 2.16 11.95
CA ARG A 37 -7.60 2.03 12.73
C ARG A 37 -7.35 1.09 13.91
N ASP A 38 -7.66 1.57 15.12
CA ASP A 38 -7.51 0.80 16.37
C ASP A 38 -6.12 0.13 16.53
N GLY A 39 -5.06 0.85 16.11
CA GLY A 39 -3.67 0.39 16.19
C GLY A 39 -3.24 -0.56 15.07
N ARG A 40 -4.11 -0.85 14.10
CA ARG A 40 -3.84 -1.73 12.96
C ARG A 40 -3.78 -0.95 11.66
N ALA A 41 -2.85 -1.31 10.78
CA ALA A 41 -2.85 -0.79 9.43
C ALA A 41 -4.07 -1.34 8.67
N VAL A 42 -4.84 -0.46 8.05
CA VAL A 42 -5.98 -0.81 7.17
C VAL A 42 -5.73 -0.41 5.72
N PHE A 43 -4.75 0.47 5.51
CA PHE A 43 -4.44 1.07 4.22
C PHE A 43 -2.95 1.43 4.15
N VAL A 44 -2.35 1.28 2.98
CA VAL A 44 -0.99 1.74 2.68
C VAL A 44 -1.03 2.50 1.35
N GLU A 45 -0.42 3.68 1.32
CA GLU A 45 -0.23 4.46 0.11
C GLU A 45 1.25 4.71 -0.15
N VAL A 46 1.65 4.57 -1.40
CA VAL A 46 3.00 4.86 -1.88
C VAL A 46 2.92 5.97 -2.93
N ILE A 47 3.46 7.13 -2.60
CA ILE A 47 3.47 8.31 -3.47
C ILE A 47 4.71 8.24 -4.37
N ALA A 48 4.57 8.66 -5.64
CA ALA A 48 5.66 8.70 -6.62
C ALA A 48 6.45 7.37 -6.66
N CYS A 49 5.73 6.24 -6.63
CA CYS A 49 6.31 4.91 -6.52
C CYS A 49 7.23 4.54 -7.70
N ASP A 50 7.10 5.24 -8.81
CA ASP A 50 7.94 5.12 -10.01
C ASP A 50 9.24 5.95 -9.94
N VAL A 51 9.36 6.89 -8.99
CA VAL A 51 10.58 7.69 -8.74
C VAL A 51 11.31 7.22 -7.50
N VAL A 52 10.59 7.10 -6.38
CA VAL A 52 11.16 6.78 -5.06
C VAL A 52 11.25 5.27 -4.84
N GLY A 53 10.50 4.49 -5.62
CA GLY A 53 10.46 3.04 -5.52
C GLY A 53 9.53 2.54 -4.41
N LEU A 54 9.64 1.26 -4.13
CA LEU A 54 8.75 0.51 -3.23
C LEU A 54 9.39 0.12 -1.90
N ASP A 55 10.65 0.48 -1.67
CA ASP A 55 11.44 0.01 -0.51
C ASP A 55 10.79 0.37 0.84
N GLY A 56 10.06 1.49 0.91
CA GLY A 56 9.31 1.90 2.09
C GLY A 56 8.19 0.93 2.50
N LEU A 57 7.70 0.07 1.60
CA LEU A 57 6.73 -0.97 1.94
C LEU A 57 7.32 -1.98 2.93
N GLY A 58 8.62 -2.26 2.86
CA GLY A 58 9.30 -3.12 3.83
C GLY A 58 9.30 -2.52 5.24
N THR A 59 9.44 -1.20 5.35
CA THR A 59 9.34 -0.48 6.63
C THR A 59 7.93 -0.56 7.19
N ALA A 60 6.92 -0.27 6.37
CA ALA A 60 5.51 -0.39 6.76
C ALA A 60 5.17 -1.82 7.22
N ALA A 61 5.65 -2.83 6.50
CA ALA A 61 5.43 -4.23 6.84
C ALA A 61 6.01 -4.60 8.21
N ARG A 62 7.25 -4.18 8.49
CA ARG A 62 7.88 -4.46 9.79
C ARG A 62 7.20 -3.73 10.95
N GLU A 63 6.82 -2.46 10.76
CA GLU A 63 6.23 -1.65 11.82
C GLU A 63 4.83 -2.12 12.21
N PHE A 64 4.03 -2.54 11.22
CA PHE A 64 2.64 -2.96 11.43
C PHE A 64 2.42 -4.49 11.40
N GLY A 65 3.49 -5.27 11.28
CA GLY A 65 3.42 -6.74 11.24
C GLY A 65 2.67 -7.28 10.02
N LEU A 66 2.83 -6.64 8.86
CA LEU A 66 2.21 -7.06 7.60
C LEU A 66 3.12 -8.05 6.84
N ASP A 67 2.53 -8.79 5.91
CA ASP A 67 3.29 -9.59 4.95
C ASP A 67 3.94 -8.67 3.90
N GLY A 68 5.24 -8.42 4.07
CA GLY A 68 6.00 -7.54 3.19
C GLY A 68 6.13 -8.06 1.77
N ASP A 69 6.17 -9.39 1.56
CA ASP A 69 6.27 -9.98 0.23
C ASP A 69 4.93 -9.85 -0.52
N ALA A 70 3.82 -10.06 0.19
CA ALA A 70 2.49 -9.83 -0.36
C ALA A 70 2.27 -8.37 -0.75
N LEU A 71 2.71 -7.40 0.08
CA LEU A 71 2.64 -5.98 -0.25
C LEU A 71 3.43 -5.64 -1.52
N HIS A 72 4.66 -6.15 -1.65
CA HIS A 72 5.47 -5.92 -2.85
C HIS A 72 4.86 -6.57 -4.09
N ALA A 73 4.28 -7.77 -3.96
CA ALA A 73 3.60 -8.44 -5.05
C ALA A 73 2.38 -7.62 -5.51
N ALA A 74 1.57 -7.14 -4.57
CA ALA A 74 0.41 -6.28 -4.85
C ALA A 74 0.80 -4.98 -5.54
N ALA A 75 1.82 -4.31 -5.03
CA ALA A 75 2.36 -3.10 -5.61
C ALA A 75 2.82 -3.30 -7.06
N ARG A 76 3.62 -4.34 -7.30
CA ARG A 76 4.14 -4.66 -8.64
C ARG A 76 3.02 -5.03 -9.61
N ALA A 77 2.02 -5.78 -9.16
CA ALA A 77 0.89 -6.17 -9.99
C ALA A 77 0.05 -4.95 -10.40
N ALA A 78 -0.25 -4.05 -9.47
CA ALA A 78 -0.98 -2.82 -9.74
C ALA A 78 -0.19 -1.88 -10.68
N ILE A 79 1.12 -1.73 -10.47
CA ILE A 79 1.97 -0.92 -11.37
C ILE A 79 2.02 -1.52 -12.79
N ALA A 80 2.01 -2.84 -12.92
CA ALA A 80 1.98 -3.51 -14.23
C ALA A 80 0.62 -3.39 -14.95
N ALA A 81 -0.44 -3.06 -14.23
CA ALA A 81 -1.80 -2.89 -14.74
C ALA A 81 -2.41 -1.58 -14.20
N PRO A 82 -1.91 -0.41 -14.64
CA PRO A 82 -2.33 0.90 -14.12
C PRO A 82 -3.83 1.16 -14.31
N ASP A 83 -4.36 2.02 -13.46
CA ASP A 83 -5.73 2.54 -13.47
C ASP A 83 -6.79 1.42 -13.39
N ARG A 84 -6.42 0.33 -12.70
CA ARG A 84 -7.26 -0.85 -12.46
C ARG A 84 -7.00 -1.42 -11.09
N ASP A 85 -8.06 -1.90 -10.46
CA ASP A 85 -8.00 -2.60 -9.19
C ASP A 85 -7.44 -4.02 -9.37
N ILE A 86 -6.48 -4.37 -8.52
CA ILE A 86 -5.88 -5.70 -8.43
C ILE A 86 -6.23 -6.30 -7.07
N ASP A 87 -7.08 -7.31 -7.07
CA ASP A 87 -7.37 -8.11 -5.88
C ASP A 87 -6.34 -9.24 -5.74
N ILE A 88 -5.62 -9.24 -4.63
CA ILE A 88 -4.73 -10.32 -4.22
C ILE A 88 -5.33 -11.01 -3.00
N THR A 89 -5.66 -12.28 -3.20
CA THR A 89 -5.95 -13.20 -2.11
C THR A 89 -4.65 -13.86 -1.68
N VAL A 90 -4.18 -13.48 -0.50
CA VAL A 90 -3.06 -14.15 0.19
C VAL A 90 -3.66 -15.04 1.26
N GLY A 91 -3.32 -16.34 1.24
CA GLY A 91 -3.77 -17.35 2.18
C GLY A 91 -2.64 -17.86 3.05
#